data_AF-A0A2E4NBW7-F1
#
_entry.id   AF-A0A2E4NBW7-F1
#
_cell.length_a   1.000
_cell.length_b   1.000
_cell.length_c   1.000
_cell.angle_alpha   90.00
_cell.angle_beta   90.00
_cell.angle_gamma   90.00
#
_symmetry.space_group_name_H-M   'P 1'
#
loop_
_entity.id
_entity.type
_entity.pdbx_description
1 polymer ?
#
loop_
_entity_poly.entity_id
_entity_poly.type
_entity_poly.pdbx_seq_one_letter_code
_entity_poly.pdbx_strand_id
1 'polypeptide(L)'
;MRSQVMQMVGTVSRSANYVFGGAVIALAIAVAISAVGPMDVLSWLHGTVGMAFILLFSVLAIVTIFCWTNILTRSVHTEFWLEAGLHAASGIATAALTFTLLGISLGIGVLAEQTLTPESVQPIISDLTHRFSLAFFTTVIGLPVSAALRALLLITYAQKQPTQS
;
A
#
# COMPACT_ATOMS: atom_id res chain seq x y z
N MET A 1 -15.87 -20.21 -24.34
CA MET A 1 -16.12 -18.83 -23.84
C MET A 1 -16.87 -18.77 -22.51
N ARG A 2 -18.01 -19.45 -22.30
CA ARG A 2 -18.75 -19.41 -21.01
C ARG A 2 -17.96 -19.88 -19.77
N SER A 3 -17.07 -20.87 -19.90
CA SER A 3 -16.27 -21.35 -18.74
C SER A 3 -15.17 -20.38 -18.30
N GLN A 4 -14.56 -19.62 -19.22
CA GLN A 4 -13.56 -18.61 -18.90
C GLN A 4 -14.15 -17.43 -18.13
N VAL A 5 -15.37 -16.99 -18.49
CA VAL A 5 -16.06 -15.90 -17.77
C VAL A 5 -16.45 -16.33 -16.36
N MET A 6 -16.96 -17.55 -16.17
CA MET A 6 -17.26 -18.09 -14.84
C MET A 6 -16.01 -18.26 -13.96
N GLN A 7 -14.89 -18.72 -14.54
CA GLN A 7 -13.62 -18.79 -13.82
C GLN A 7 -13.07 -17.40 -13.47
N MET A 8 -13.19 -16.43 -14.38
CA MET A 8 -12.77 -15.05 -14.15
C MET A 8 -13.60 -14.41 -13.03
N VAL A 9 -14.92 -14.59 -13.02
CA VAL A 9 -15.81 -14.12 -11.95
C VAL A 9 -15.48 -14.78 -10.61
N GLY A 10 -15.17 -16.09 -10.60
CA GLY A 10 -14.75 -16.79 -9.38
C GLY A 10 -13.41 -16.31 -8.82
N THR A 11 -12.42 -16.06 -9.69
CA THR A 11 -11.11 -15.50 -9.30
C THR A 11 -11.25 -14.06 -8.81
N VAL A 12 -12.07 -13.24 -9.47
CA VAL A 12 -12.39 -11.86 -9.04
C VAL A 12 -13.08 -11.86 -7.68
N SER A 13 -14.06 -12.73 -7.47
CA SER A 13 -14.76 -12.85 -6.18
C SER A 13 -13.82 -13.28 -5.05
N ARG A 14 -12.94 -14.26 -5.29
CA ARG A 14 -11.94 -14.69 -4.30
C ARG A 14 -10.91 -13.61 -3.98
N SER A 15 -10.36 -12.95 -5.00
CA SER A 15 -9.39 -11.86 -4.81
C SER A 15 -10.03 -10.68 -4.08
N ALA A 16 -11.25 -10.29 -4.46
CA ALA A 16 -12.01 -9.30 -3.72
C ALA A 16 -12.20 -9.71 -2.25
N ASN A 17 -12.56 -10.96 -1.98
CA ASN A 17 -12.77 -11.43 -0.61
C ASN A 17 -11.47 -11.41 0.23
N TYR A 18 -10.30 -11.68 -0.38
CA TYR A 18 -9.02 -11.53 0.32
C TYR A 18 -8.62 -10.07 0.53
N VAL A 19 -8.88 -9.18 -0.43
CA VAL A 19 -8.62 -7.75 -0.28
C VAL A 19 -9.52 -7.16 0.82
N PHE A 20 -10.83 -7.35 0.70
CA PHE A 20 -11.81 -6.82 1.66
C PHE A 20 -11.69 -7.51 3.02
N GLY A 21 -11.55 -8.83 3.06
CA GLY A 21 -11.35 -9.58 4.30
C GLY A 21 -10.04 -9.20 4.99
N GLY A 22 -8.95 -9.08 4.24
CA GLY A 22 -7.66 -8.61 4.77
C GLY A 22 -7.73 -7.19 5.29
N ALA A 23 -8.38 -6.28 4.55
CA ALA A 23 -8.58 -4.89 4.97
C ALA A 23 -9.43 -4.81 6.25
N VAL A 24 -10.52 -5.58 6.35
CA VAL A 24 -11.37 -5.64 7.54
C VAL A 24 -10.61 -6.21 8.74
N ILE A 25 -9.82 -7.27 8.55
CA ILE A 25 -8.98 -7.84 9.62
C ILE A 25 -7.92 -6.84 10.08
N ALA A 26 -7.23 -6.17 9.15
CA ALA A 26 -6.25 -5.16 9.48
C ALA A 26 -6.87 -3.99 10.27
N LEU A 27 -8.05 -3.52 9.84
CA LEU A 27 -8.79 -2.48 10.55
C LEU A 27 -9.23 -2.95 11.95
N ALA A 28 -9.71 -4.18 12.07
CA ALA A 28 -10.11 -4.76 13.36
C ALA A 28 -8.92 -4.88 14.33
N ILE A 29 -7.75 -5.29 13.84
CA ILE A 29 -6.51 -5.31 14.64
C ILE A 29 -6.12 -3.89 15.07
N ALA A 30 -6.19 -2.91 14.17
CA ALA A 30 -5.90 -1.53 14.51
C ALA A 30 -6.83 -1.00 15.62
N VAL A 31 -8.14 -1.19 15.48
CA VAL A 31 -9.12 -0.82 16.52
C VAL A 31 -8.85 -1.53 17.85
N ALA A 32 -8.53 -2.82 17.80
CA ALA A 32 -8.27 -3.62 19.00
C ALA A 32 -7.02 -3.16 19.78
N ILE A 33 -5.97 -2.72 19.08
CA ILE A 33 -4.71 -2.27 19.71
C ILE A 33 -4.81 -0.79 20.13
N SER A 34 -5.49 0.04 19.35
CA SER A 34 -5.57 1.48 19.60
C SER A 34 -6.66 1.87 20.61
N ALA A 35 -7.66 1.00 20.85
CA ALA A 35 -8.85 1.29 21.65
C ALA A 35 -9.64 2.53 21.18
N VAL A 36 -9.48 2.93 19.91
CA VAL A 36 -10.18 4.05 19.26
C VAL A 36 -11.17 3.51 18.23
N GLY A 37 -12.23 4.25 17.93
CA GLY A 37 -13.24 3.84 16.96
C GLY A 37 -12.66 3.63 15.55
N PRO A 38 -13.26 2.76 14.72
CA PRO A 38 -12.79 2.49 13.36
C PRO A 38 -12.77 3.73 12.47
N MET A 39 -13.70 4.66 12.69
CA MET A 39 -13.73 5.93 11.97
C MET A 39 -12.57 6.85 12.34
N ASP A 40 -12.16 6.83 13.61
CA ASP A 40 -11.06 7.66 14.10
C ASP A 40 -9.70 7.17 13.55
N VAL A 41 -9.54 5.85 13.45
CA VAL A 41 -8.38 5.22 12.79
C VAL A 41 -8.31 5.63 11.32
N LEU A 42 -9.44 5.63 10.62
CA LEU A 42 -9.50 6.00 9.21
C LEU A 42 -9.24 7.50 9.01
N SER A 43 -9.79 8.36 9.87
CA SER A 43 -9.52 9.80 9.81
C SER A 43 -8.07 10.12 10.12
N TRP A 44 -7.45 9.40 11.07
CA TRP A 44 -6.03 9.54 11.37
C TRP A 44 -5.17 9.13 10.17
N LEU A 45 -5.49 8.01 9.52
CA LEU A 45 -4.80 7.54 8.32
C LEU A 45 -4.88 8.59 7.19
N HIS A 46 -6.08 9.12 6.94
CA HIS A 46 -6.30 10.13 5.90
C HIS A 46 -5.55 11.44 6.19
N GLY A 47 -5.59 11.93 7.43
CA GLY A 47 -4.90 13.15 7.85
C GLY A 47 -3.38 13.00 7.86
N THR A 48 -2.89 11.83 8.26
CA THR A 48 -1.46 11.57 8.44
C THR A 48 -0.76 11.16 7.17
N VAL A 49 -1.35 10.28 6.33
CA VAL A 49 -0.66 9.68 5.16
C VAL A 49 -1.01 10.38 3.85
N GLY A 50 -2.16 11.05 3.81
CA GLY A 50 -2.63 11.78 2.62
C GLY A 50 -3.40 10.89 1.64
N MET A 51 -4.50 11.44 1.14
CA MET A 51 -5.48 10.72 0.31
C MET A 51 -4.89 10.15 -0.99
N ALA A 52 -4.01 10.90 -1.66
CA ALA A 52 -3.44 10.50 -2.95
C ALA A 52 -2.53 9.27 -2.81
N PHE A 53 -1.72 9.20 -1.75
CA PHE A 53 -0.90 8.03 -1.47
C PHE A 53 -1.78 6.82 -1.16
N ILE A 54 -2.80 6.98 -0.30
CA ILE A 54 -3.72 5.90 0.06
C ILE A 54 -4.38 5.31 -1.18
N LEU A 55 -4.89 6.16 -2.10
CA LEU A 55 -5.54 5.70 -3.32
C LEU A 55 -4.56 4.91 -4.22
N LEU A 56 -3.39 5.47 -4.49
CA LEU A 56 -2.38 4.81 -5.33
C LEU A 56 -1.90 3.49 -4.72
N PHE A 57 -1.63 3.51 -3.41
CA PHE A 57 -1.26 2.33 -2.63
C PHE A 57 -2.34 1.24 -2.71
N SER A 58 -3.61 1.59 -2.49
CA SER A 58 -4.72 0.64 -2.56
C SER A 58 -4.86 0.02 -3.95
N VAL A 59 -4.75 0.83 -5.02
CA VAL A 59 -4.80 0.31 -6.40
C VAL A 59 -3.68 -0.68 -6.65
N LEU A 60 -2.44 -0.33 -6.29
CA LEU A 60 -1.28 -1.20 -6.49
C LEU A 60 -1.38 -2.48 -5.66
N ALA A 61 -1.81 -2.39 -4.39
CA ALA A 61 -2.02 -3.54 -3.52
C ALA A 61 -3.10 -4.48 -4.09
N ILE A 62 -4.22 -3.94 -4.59
CA ILE A 62 -5.29 -4.71 -5.24
C ILE A 62 -4.74 -5.43 -6.48
N VAL A 63 -3.99 -4.75 -7.33
CA VAL A 63 -3.37 -5.36 -8.53
C VAL A 63 -2.42 -6.49 -8.14
N THR A 64 -1.60 -6.30 -7.11
CA THR A 64 -0.72 -7.36 -6.60
C THR A 64 -1.49 -8.57 -6.09
N ILE A 65 -2.54 -8.37 -5.28
CA ILE A 65 -3.37 -9.45 -4.75
C ILE A 65 -4.16 -10.15 -5.87
N PHE A 66 -4.58 -9.40 -6.88
CA PHE A 66 -5.21 -9.97 -8.08
C PHE A 66 -4.25 -10.89 -8.84
N CYS A 67 -3.01 -10.45 -9.06
CA CYS A 67 -1.96 -11.26 -9.68
C CYS A 67 -1.65 -12.52 -8.85
N TRP A 68 -1.52 -12.38 -7.54
CA TRP A 68 -1.36 -13.49 -6.59
C TRP A 68 -2.45 -14.56 -6.74
N THR A 69 -3.71 -14.14 -6.78
CA THR A 69 -4.85 -15.06 -6.89
C THR A 69 -4.86 -15.77 -8.25
N ASN A 70 -4.43 -15.10 -9.32
CA ASN A 70 -4.26 -15.72 -10.63
C ASN A 70 -3.12 -16.75 -10.64
N ILE A 71 -2.00 -16.47 -9.96
CA ILE A 71 -0.90 -17.44 -9.77
C ILE A 71 -1.42 -18.69 -9.06
N LEU A 72 -2.25 -18.56 -8.02
CA LEU A 72 -2.83 -19.70 -7.29
C LEU A 72 -3.82 -20.53 -8.12
N THR A 73 -4.65 -19.88 -8.93
CA THR A 73 -5.77 -20.54 -9.62
C THR A 73 -5.44 -21.06 -11.01
N ARG A 74 -4.51 -20.43 -11.73
CA ARG A 74 -4.16 -20.81 -13.11
C ARG A 74 -2.88 -21.62 -13.16
N SER A 75 -2.78 -22.52 -14.14
CA SER A 75 -1.57 -23.29 -14.45
C SER A 75 -0.81 -22.75 -15.66
N VAL A 76 -1.46 -21.90 -16.48
CA VAL A 76 -0.90 -21.38 -17.73
C VAL A 76 -0.62 -19.88 -17.57
N HIS A 77 0.56 -19.43 -18.03
CA HIS A 77 1.07 -18.06 -17.94
C HIS A 77 1.30 -17.52 -16.52
N THR A 78 1.62 -18.40 -15.56
CA THR A 78 1.91 -18.01 -14.17
C THR A 78 3.08 -17.01 -14.08
N GLU A 79 4.06 -17.10 -14.98
CA GLU A 79 5.21 -16.19 -15.06
C GLU A 79 4.80 -14.74 -15.38
N PHE A 80 3.88 -14.54 -16.32
CA PHE A 80 3.32 -13.21 -16.62
C PHE A 80 2.63 -12.58 -15.41
N TRP A 81 1.83 -13.37 -14.67
CA TRP A 81 1.16 -12.89 -13.46
C TRP A 81 2.14 -12.60 -12.33
N LEU A 82 3.23 -13.37 -12.23
CA LEU A 82 4.31 -13.10 -11.29
C LEU A 82 4.97 -11.76 -11.60
N GLU A 83 5.39 -11.56 -12.85
CA GLU A 83 6.06 -10.33 -13.28
C GLU A 83 5.17 -9.11 -13.08
N ALA A 84 3.90 -9.18 -13.51
CA ALA A 84 2.91 -8.11 -13.29
C ALA A 84 2.70 -7.82 -11.79
N GLY A 85 2.58 -8.86 -10.96
CA GLY A 85 2.44 -8.72 -9.52
C GLY A 85 3.67 -8.09 -8.86
N LEU A 86 4.87 -8.48 -9.28
CA LEU A 86 6.13 -7.96 -8.78
C LEU A 86 6.32 -6.49 -9.16
N HIS A 87 5.93 -6.10 -10.37
CA HIS A 87 5.92 -4.70 -10.79
C HIS A 87 4.94 -3.86 -9.97
N ALA A 88 3.72 -4.35 -9.74
CA ALA A 88 2.74 -3.67 -8.89
C ALA A 88 3.25 -3.52 -7.45
N ALA A 89 3.83 -4.58 -6.89
CA ALA A 89 4.37 -4.55 -5.54
C ALA A 89 5.59 -3.61 -5.43
N SER A 90 6.47 -3.60 -6.44
CA SER A 90 7.60 -2.66 -6.50
C SER A 90 7.13 -1.22 -6.69
N GLY A 91 6.01 -1.02 -7.41
CA GLY A 91 5.34 0.28 -7.54
C GLY A 91 4.91 0.85 -6.19
N ILE A 92 4.55 0.03 -5.20
CA ILE A 92 4.23 0.49 -3.84
C ILE A 92 5.47 1.12 -3.19
N ALA A 93 6.65 0.51 -3.35
CA ALA A 93 7.89 1.07 -2.82
C ALA A 93 8.27 2.37 -3.54
N THR A 94 8.09 2.43 -4.86
CA THR A 94 8.30 3.67 -5.63
C THR A 94 7.35 4.78 -5.16
N ALA A 95 6.06 4.49 -5.03
CA ALA A 95 5.07 5.44 -4.53
C ALA A 95 5.43 5.94 -3.13
N ALA A 96 5.84 5.04 -2.23
CA ALA A 96 6.28 5.38 -0.88
C ALA A 96 7.42 6.40 -0.91
N LEU A 97 8.47 6.13 -1.67
CA LEU A 97 9.62 7.02 -1.81
C LEU A 97 9.23 8.35 -2.47
N THR A 98 8.42 8.33 -3.52
CA THR A 98 7.95 9.56 -4.19
C THR A 98 7.17 10.45 -3.25
N PHE A 99 6.23 9.90 -2.48
CA PHE A 99 5.43 10.69 -1.54
C PHE A 99 6.25 11.15 -0.33
N THR A 100 7.26 10.39 0.10
CA THR A 100 8.22 10.85 1.10
C THR A 100 9.01 12.05 0.59
N LEU A 101 9.56 11.97 -0.62
CA LEU A 101 10.29 13.08 -1.23
C LEU A 101 9.39 14.29 -1.46
N LEU A 102 8.14 14.08 -1.88
CA LEU A 102 7.14 15.13 -2.02
C LEU A 102 6.84 15.82 -0.69
N GLY A 103 6.58 15.07 0.37
CA GLY A 103 6.27 15.64 1.68
C GLY A 103 7.46 16.39 2.28
N ILE A 104 8.70 15.89 2.09
CA ILE A 104 9.92 16.61 2.47
C ILE A 104 10.07 17.89 1.65
N SER A 105 9.89 17.83 0.33
CA SER A 105 9.99 19.00 -0.56
C SER A 105 8.97 20.08 -0.21
N LEU A 106 7.72 19.70 0.06
CA LEU A 106 6.67 20.62 0.52
C LEU A 106 6.98 21.20 1.90
N GLY A 107 7.60 20.43 2.79
CA GLY A 107 8.06 20.94 4.09
C GLY A 107 9.14 22.00 3.93
N ILE A 108 10.17 21.74 3.11
CA ILE A 108 11.24 22.69 2.83
C ILE A 108 10.70 23.96 2.14
N GLY A 109 9.73 23.83 1.24
CA GLY A 109 9.08 24.99 0.61
C GLY A 109 8.48 25.97 1.61
N VAL A 110 7.82 25.47 2.67
CA VAL A 110 7.27 26.32 3.75
C VAL A 110 8.37 27.09 4.50
N LEU A 111 9.52 26.45 4.76
CA LEU A 111 10.66 27.12 5.39
C LEU A 111 11.25 28.24 4.51
N ALA A 112 11.22 28.07 3.18
CA ALA A 112 11.78 29.04 2.26
C ALA A 112 10.91 30.31 2.10
N GLU A 113 9.59 30.19 2.32
CA GLU A 113 8.63 31.29 2.13
C GLU A 113 8.33 32.09 3.41
N GLN A 114 8.64 31.58 4.59
CA GLN A 114 8.28 32.22 5.87
C GLN A 114 9.47 32.88 6.58
N THR A 115 9.26 34.11 7.04
CA THR A 115 10.18 34.80 7.96
C THR A 115 10.10 34.19 9.35
N LEU A 116 11.21 33.64 9.81
CA LEU A 116 11.34 33.05 11.14
C LEU A 116 11.43 34.18 12.19
N THR A 117 10.34 34.39 12.92
CA THR A 117 10.24 35.33 14.04
C THR A 117 9.89 34.56 15.31
N PRO A 118 10.21 35.07 16.51
CA PRO A 118 9.87 34.39 17.77
C PRO A 118 8.37 34.04 17.88
N GLU A 119 7.48 34.83 17.27
CA GLU A 119 6.05 34.55 17.25
C GLU A 119 5.64 33.49 16.20
N SER A 120 6.36 33.39 15.07
CA SER A 120 6.02 32.47 13.96
C SER A 120 6.71 31.09 14.05
N VAL A 121 7.77 30.94 14.85
CA VAL A 121 8.55 29.68 14.91
C VAL A 121 7.72 28.48 15.39
N GLN A 122 6.93 28.63 16.44
CA GLN A 122 6.08 27.56 17.00
C GLN A 122 5.08 26.99 15.97
N PRO A 123 4.23 27.82 15.32
CA PRO A 123 3.30 27.32 14.31
C PRO A 123 4.01 26.75 13.07
N ILE A 124 5.15 27.30 12.65
CA ILE A 124 5.95 26.76 11.54
C ILE A 124 6.47 25.36 11.88
N ILE A 125 7.04 25.16 13.08
CA ILE A 125 7.54 23.84 13.50
C ILE A 125 6.40 22.81 13.56
N SER A 126 5.22 23.21 14.02
CA SER A 126 4.05 22.33 14.04
C SER A 126 3.63 21.89 12.64
N ASP A 127 3.54 22.83 11.68
CA ASP A 127 3.19 22.52 10.28
C ASP A 127 4.24 21.64 9.60
N LEU A 128 5.53 21.92 9.83
CA LEU A 128 6.63 21.09 9.34
C LEU A 128 6.58 19.67 9.91
N THR A 129 6.28 19.55 11.20
CA THR A 129 6.14 18.23 11.85
C THR A 129 5.02 17.44 11.21
N HIS A 130 3.90 18.09 10.87
CA HIS A 130 2.78 17.43 10.18
C HIS A 130 3.16 16.95 8.77
N ARG A 131 3.85 17.78 7.97
CA ARG A 131 4.29 17.42 6.60
C ARG A 131 5.35 16.32 6.60
N PHE A 132 6.29 16.38 7.53
CA PHE A 132 7.32 15.36 7.67
C PHE A 132 6.75 14.05 8.23
N SER A 133 5.83 14.11 9.19
CA SER A 133 5.05 12.96 9.64
C SER A 133 4.44 12.22 8.44
N LEU A 134 3.76 12.94 7.55
CA LEU A 134 3.19 12.36 6.32
C LEU A 134 4.25 11.69 5.46
N ALA A 135 5.35 12.39 5.19
CA ALA A 135 6.45 11.84 4.41
C ALA A 135 7.06 10.57 5.03
N PHE A 136 7.20 10.49 6.35
CA PHE A 136 7.79 9.33 7.01
C PHE A 136 6.82 8.15 7.08
N PHE A 137 5.54 8.39 7.34
CA PHE A 137 4.57 7.29 7.44
C PHE A 137 4.33 6.58 6.10
N THR A 138 4.42 7.27 4.96
CA THR A 138 4.30 6.63 3.64
C THR A 138 5.38 5.57 3.39
N THR A 139 6.61 5.78 3.87
CA THR A 139 7.70 4.80 3.76
C THR A 139 7.68 3.75 4.85
N VAL A 140 7.39 4.13 6.09
CA VAL A 140 7.25 3.19 7.22
C VAL A 140 6.20 2.13 6.92
N ILE A 141 5.11 2.49 6.24
CA ILE A 141 4.06 1.54 5.85
C ILE A 141 4.35 0.94 4.46
N GLY A 142 4.68 1.78 3.48
CA GLY A 142 4.77 1.37 2.09
C GLY A 142 5.90 0.38 1.79
N LEU A 143 7.10 0.57 2.35
CA LEU A 143 8.24 -0.30 2.06
C LEU A 143 8.08 -1.70 2.64
N PRO A 144 7.68 -1.88 3.92
CA PRO A 144 7.43 -3.22 4.46
C PRO A 144 6.30 -3.94 3.72
N VAL A 145 5.21 -3.24 3.36
CA VAL A 145 4.12 -3.87 2.61
C VAL A 145 4.57 -4.28 1.21
N SER A 146 5.32 -3.44 0.51
CA SER A 146 5.92 -3.79 -0.79
C SER A 146 6.77 -5.06 -0.68
N ALA A 147 7.66 -5.12 0.31
CA ALA A 147 8.52 -6.27 0.54
C ALA A 147 7.71 -7.54 0.87
N ALA A 148 6.71 -7.43 1.75
CA ALA A 148 5.85 -8.54 2.13
C ALA A 148 5.06 -9.08 0.93
N LEU A 149 4.49 -8.21 0.10
CA LEU A 149 3.74 -8.62 -1.09
C LEU A 149 4.63 -9.25 -2.18
N ARG A 150 5.88 -8.76 -2.34
CA ARG A 150 6.86 -9.40 -3.22
C ARG A 150 7.26 -10.78 -2.70
N ALA A 151 7.54 -10.89 -1.40
CA ALA A 151 7.89 -12.15 -0.76
C ALA A 151 6.76 -13.17 -0.89
N LEU A 152 5.52 -12.72 -0.65
CA LEU A 152 4.30 -13.47 -0.90
C LEU A 152 4.39 -14.05 -2.31
N LEU A 153 4.35 -13.22 -3.36
CA LEU A 153 4.38 -13.60 -4.79
C LEU A 153 5.45 -14.64 -5.13
N LEU A 154 6.69 -14.39 -4.73
CA LEU A 154 7.83 -15.26 -5.03
C LEU A 154 7.70 -16.63 -4.37
N ILE A 155 7.29 -16.69 -3.10
CA ILE A 155 7.19 -17.94 -2.35
C ILE A 155 6.11 -18.85 -2.94
N THR A 156 4.93 -18.35 -3.28
CA THR A 156 3.90 -19.20 -3.90
C THR A 156 4.26 -19.61 -5.31
N TYR A 157 4.92 -18.73 -6.07
CA TYR A 157 5.39 -19.12 -7.38
C TYR A 157 6.41 -20.26 -7.31
N ALA A 158 7.38 -20.16 -6.38
CA ALA A 158 8.37 -21.21 -6.14
C ALA A 158 7.71 -22.53 -5.69
N GLN A 159 6.68 -22.48 -4.83
CA GLN A 159 5.94 -23.68 -4.44
C GLN A 159 5.18 -24.34 -5.60
N LYS A 160 4.75 -23.56 -6.59
CA LYS A 160 4.04 -24.07 -7.77
C LYS A 160 4.94 -24.61 -8.86
N GLN A 161 6.22 -24.24 -8.88
CA GLN A 161 7.18 -24.86 -9.79
C GLN A 161 7.53 -26.24 -9.23
N PRO A 162 7.19 -27.35 -9.92
CA PRO A 162 7.69 -28.65 -9.51
C PRO A 162 9.21 -28.59 -9.57
N THR A 163 9.86 -28.84 -8.44
CA THR A 163 11.30 -29.04 -8.32
C THR A 163 11.72 -30.03 -9.40
N GLN A 164 12.34 -29.54 -10.48
CA GLN A 164 13.07 -30.38 -11.42
C GLN A 164 14.36 -30.79 -10.72
N SER A 165 14.29 -31.84 -9.91
CA SER A 165 15.45 -32.57 -9.38
C SER A 165 15.53 -33.93 -10.04
#